data_AF-A0A1M2VRY6-F1
#
_entry.id   AF-A0A1M2VRY6-F1
#
_cell.length_a   1.000
_cell.length_b   1.000
_cell.length_c   1.000
_cell.angle_alpha   90.00
_cell.angle_beta   90.00
_cell.angle_gamma   90.00
#
_symmetry.space_group_name_H-M   'P 1'
#
loop_
_entity.id
_entity.type
_entity.pdbx_description
1 polymer ?
#
loop_
_entity_poly.entity_id
_entity_poly.type
_entity_poly.pdbx_seq_one_letter_code
_entity_poly.pdbx_strand_id
1 'polypeptide(L)'
;MAFSNSLSLIAERNPIEHARRRKPWNRAFNASALKGYEEIIAKRANTLAEALAAQKDEIDLGKWFAYFIYDLMSDMTFGGGSEMIRDGSSGSTWHVLEEGIVYFHAFGQIPWASLYLRRIPAIARTTQRLVARGRGLAIQRVNNGSLSRDLFYYLNNEDGAETVTPPFAETVSNGVLAMIAGSDTTTSVLSTLFYLILADRAVYERLQAEVDRYFPLGEDPLDTKHHASMPFLNAVINESLRLYPVVADGSQRRVPKGSGGRAAGS
;
A
#
# COMPACT_ATOMS: atom_id res chain seq x y z
N MET A 1 -25.33 1.98 -15.66
CA MET A 1 -24.17 2.48 -16.44
C MET A 1 -23.05 3.12 -15.61
N ALA A 2 -23.18 3.31 -14.28
CA ALA A 2 -22.24 4.14 -13.51
C ALA A 2 -20.89 3.49 -13.07
N PHE A 3 -20.62 2.24 -13.45
CA PHE A 3 -19.39 1.51 -13.05
C PHE A 3 -18.57 0.99 -14.25
N SER A 4 -18.80 1.48 -15.48
CA SER A 4 -18.09 0.94 -16.67
C SER A 4 -16.81 1.69 -17.06
N ASN A 5 -16.47 2.81 -16.39
CA ASN A 5 -15.23 3.56 -16.64
C ASN A 5 -14.43 3.69 -15.34
N SER A 6 -14.12 2.57 -14.68
CA SER A 6 -13.09 2.62 -13.64
C SER A 6 -11.72 2.74 -14.30
N LEU A 7 -10.95 3.74 -13.88
CA LEU A 7 -9.57 3.93 -14.34
C LEU A 7 -8.57 3.07 -13.53
N SER A 8 -8.97 2.54 -12.38
CA SER A 8 -8.11 1.71 -11.55
C SER A 8 -8.22 0.22 -11.91
N LEU A 9 -7.11 -0.51 -11.78
CA LEU A 9 -7.03 -1.95 -12.04
C LEU A 9 -8.06 -2.75 -11.22
N ILE A 10 -8.20 -2.46 -9.92
CA ILE A 10 -9.02 -3.25 -8.99
C ILE A 10 -10.51 -3.29 -9.35
N ALA A 11 -11.01 -2.28 -10.06
CA ALA A 11 -12.42 -2.17 -10.43
C ALA A 11 -12.69 -2.48 -11.92
N GLU A 12 -11.66 -2.87 -12.69
CA GLU A 12 -11.83 -3.36 -14.06
C GLU A 12 -12.45 -4.77 -14.03
N ARG A 13 -13.53 -4.95 -14.80
CA ARG A 13 -14.33 -6.19 -14.82
C ARG A 13 -14.22 -6.94 -16.14
N ASN A 14 -13.76 -6.29 -17.20
CA ASN A 14 -13.47 -6.97 -18.46
C ASN A 14 -12.14 -7.74 -18.30
N PRO A 15 -12.14 -9.08 -18.41
CA PRO A 15 -10.92 -9.87 -18.22
C PRO A 15 -9.80 -9.51 -19.19
N ILE A 16 -10.13 -9.12 -20.43
CA ILE A 16 -9.14 -8.76 -21.46
C ILE A 16 -8.46 -7.44 -21.08
N GLU A 17 -9.25 -6.41 -20.75
CA GLU A 17 -8.70 -5.12 -20.31
C GLU A 17 -7.95 -5.25 -18.97
N HIS A 18 -8.49 -6.02 -18.03
CA HIS A 18 -7.81 -6.28 -16.76
C HIS A 18 -6.46 -6.97 -16.99
N ALA A 19 -6.40 -8.00 -17.85
CA ALA A 19 -5.15 -8.67 -18.18
C ALA A 19 -4.14 -7.71 -18.83
N ARG A 20 -4.59 -6.83 -19.74
CA ARG A 20 -3.76 -5.78 -20.34
C ARG A 20 -3.22 -4.82 -19.26
N ARG A 21 -4.09 -4.25 -18.43
CA ARG A 21 -3.74 -3.30 -17.37
C ARG A 21 -2.89 -3.92 -16.26
N ARG A 22 -2.97 -5.23 -16.05
CA ARG A 22 -2.15 -5.95 -15.07
C ARG A 22 -0.69 -6.12 -15.49
N LYS A 23 -0.36 -6.03 -16.79
CA LYS A 23 1.03 -6.22 -17.25
C LYS A 23 2.04 -5.25 -16.63
N PRO A 24 1.80 -3.91 -16.61
CA PRO A 24 2.67 -2.97 -15.90
C PRO A 24 2.86 -3.30 -14.42
N TRP A 25 1.78 -3.70 -13.72
CA TRP A 25 1.84 -4.10 -12.33
C TRP A 25 2.72 -5.35 -12.13
N ASN A 26 2.56 -6.38 -12.96
CA ASN A 26 3.39 -7.57 -12.87
C ASN A 26 4.88 -7.26 -13.08
N ARG A 27 5.22 -6.26 -13.90
CA ARG A 27 6.61 -5.80 -14.07
C ARG A 27 7.12 -5.08 -12.84
N ALA A 28 6.33 -4.17 -12.29
CA ALA A 28 6.68 -3.41 -11.09
C ALA A 28 6.87 -4.30 -9.84
N PHE A 29 6.22 -5.47 -9.79
CA PHE A 29 6.32 -6.42 -8.69
C PHE A 29 7.08 -7.71 -9.05
N ASN A 30 7.92 -7.68 -10.09
CA ASN A 30 8.82 -8.81 -10.39
C ASN A 30 10.06 -8.76 -9.48
N ALA A 31 10.81 -9.87 -9.40
CA ALA A 31 11.97 -9.98 -8.52
C ALA A 31 13.05 -8.91 -8.79
N SER A 32 13.25 -8.50 -10.05
CA SER A 32 14.23 -7.45 -10.38
C SER A 32 13.79 -6.07 -9.94
N ALA A 33 12.50 -5.75 -10.03
CA ALA A 33 11.95 -4.48 -9.59
C ALA A 33 11.93 -4.40 -8.07
N LEU A 34 11.53 -5.49 -7.39
CA LEU A 34 11.54 -5.60 -5.94
C LEU A 34 12.94 -5.35 -5.35
N LYS A 35 13.99 -5.88 -5.99
CA LYS A 35 15.37 -5.59 -5.58
C LYS A 35 15.70 -4.09 -5.61
N GLY A 36 15.12 -3.34 -6.54
CA GLY A 36 15.25 -1.88 -6.60
C GLY A 36 14.48 -1.14 -5.50
N TYR A 37 13.52 -1.78 -4.84
CA TYR A 37 12.77 -1.21 -3.72
C TYR A 37 13.44 -1.46 -2.37
N GLU A 38 14.36 -2.42 -2.27
CA GLU A 38 15.04 -2.78 -1.02
C GLU A 38 15.74 -1.57 -0.39
N GLU A 39 16.43 -0.75 -1.18
CA GLU A 39 17.10 0.46 -0.69
C GLU A 39 16.10 1.49 -0.14
N ILE A 40 14.95 1.65 -0.81
CA ILE A 40 13.88 2.57 -0.38
C ILE A 40 13.30 2.09 0.96
N ILE A 41 13.04 0.78 1.07
CA ILE A 41 12.51 0.15 2.28
C ILE A 41 13.52 0.28 3.43
N ALA A 42 14.78 -0.08 3.20
CA ALA A 42 15.85 -0.01 4.19
C ALA A 42 16.02 1.41 4.74
N LYS A 43 16.06 2.42 3.85
CA LYS A 43 16.18 3.82 4.25
C LYS A 43 15.04 4.25 5.17
N ARG A 44 13.78 3.97 4.80
CA ARG A 44 12.61 4.35 5.61
C ARG A 44 12.52 3.54 6.90
N ALA A 45 12.92 2.27 6.89
CA ALA A 45 12.98 1.43 8.08
C ALA A 45 14.03 1.96 9.07
N ASN A 46 15.18 2.41 8.59
CA ASN A 46 16.18 3.08 9.42
C ASN A 46 15.63 4.38 10.04
N THR A 47 14.97 5.23 9.23
CA THR A 47 14.35 6.46 9.73
C THR A 47 13.28 6.18 10.79
N LEU A 48 12.48 5.13 10.63
CA LEU A 48 11.54 4.67 11.65
C LEU A 48 12.26 4.24 12.93
N ALA A 49 13.31 3.41 12.81
CA ALA A 49 14.08 2.94 13.97
C ALA A 49 14.71 4.10 14.75
N GLU A 50 15.33 5.06 14.06
CA GLU A 50 15.88 6.27 14.67
C GLU A 50 14.80 7.11 15.36
N ALA A 51 13.65 7.29 14.71
CA ALA A 51 12.53 8.05 15.26
C ALA A 51 11.94 7.39 16.51
N LEU A 52 11.83 6.07 16.53
CA LEU A 52 11.37 5.28 17.69
C LEU A 52 12.39 5.32 18.83
N ALA A 53 13.69 5.20 18.53
CA ALA A 53 14.76 5.26 19.53
C ALA A 53 14.88 6.62 20.22
N ALA A 54 14.44 7.70 19.55
CA ALA A 54 14.40 9.04 20.13
C ALA A 54 13.22 9.26 21.09
N GLN A 55 12.22 8.36 21.12
CA GLN A 55 11.07 8.48 22.02
C GLN A 55 11.45 8.04 23.44
N LYS A 56 10.90 8.74 24.45
CA LYS A 56 11.22 8.50 25.87
C LYS A 56 10.05 7.95 26.68
N ASP A 57 8.84 8.10 26.18
CA ASP A 57 7.60 7.74 26.85
C ASP A 57 6.88 6.62 26.09
N GLU A 58 5.69 6.25 26.55
CA GLU A 58 4.80 5.34 25.82
C GLU A 58 4.50 5.88 24.42
N ILE A 59 4.55 5.00 23.44
CA ILE A 59 4.34 5.34 22.03
C ILE A 59 3.24 4.52 21.40
N ASP A 60 2.48 5.17 20.51
CA ASP A 60 1.54 4.50 19.63
C ASP A 60 2.29 3.96 18.40
N LEU A 61 2.67 2.67 18.44
CA LEU A 61 3.34 2.00 17.32
C LEU A 61 2.46 1.97 16.05
N GLY A 62 1.14 1.88 16.17
CA GLY A 62 0.24 1.87 15.02
C GLY A 62 0.33 3.18 14.23
N LYS A 63 0.37 4.31 14.95
CA LYS A 63 0.61 5.64 14.36
C LYS A 63 1.97 5.75 13.67
N TRP A 64 3.04 5.24 14.30
CA TRP A 64 4.38 5.25 13.69
C TRP A 64 4.46 4.36 12.44
N PHE A 65 3.82 3.19 12.46
CA PHE A 65 3.73 2.33 11.28
C PHE A 65 2.89 2.95 10.16
N ALA A 66 1.83 3.68 10.50
CA ALA A 66 1.06 4.48 9.55
C ALA A 66 1.95 5.51 8.83
N TYR A 67 2.75 6.27 9.57
CA TYR A 67 3.68 7.25 8.99
C TYR A 67 4.75 6.58 8.14
N PHE A 68 5.37 5.51 8.65
CA PHE A 68 6.40 4.75 7.94
C PHE A 68 5.90 4.23 6.60
N ILE A 69 4.77 3.53 6.61
CA ILE A 69 4.24 2.92 5.40
C ILE A 69 3.75 3.99 4.42
N TYR A 70 3.15 5.09 4.89
CA TYR A 70 2.69 6.14 3.98
C TYR A 70 3.86 6.83 3.26
N ASP A 71 4.96 7.10 3.98
CA ASP A 71 6.19 7.64 3.37
C ASP A 71 6.82 6.62 2.40
N LEU A 72 6.92 5.35 2.81
CA LEU A 72 7.44 4.26 1.97
C LEU A 72 6.65 4.13 0.67
N MET A 73 5.32 4.10 0.76
CA MET A 73 4.44 3.97 -0.41
C MET A 73 4.49 5.21 -1.29
N SER A 74 4.72 6.40 -0.73
CA SER A 74 4.94 7.63 -1.49
C SER A 74 6.24 7.56 -2.29
N ASP A 75 7.34 7.11 -1.68
CA ASP A 75 8.61 6.89 -2.36
C ASP A 75 8.54 5.80 -3.43
N MET A 76 8.00 4.63 -3.07
CA MET A 76 7.88 3.49 -3.98
C MET A 76 6.91 3.75 -5.14
N THR A 77 5.90 4.61 -4.94
CA THR A 77 4.94 4.94 -5.99
C THR A 77 5.38 6.10 -6.83
N PHE A 78 5.65 7.25 -6.21
CA PHE A 78 5.86 8.53 -6.89
C PHE A 78 7.26 9.09 -6.70
N GLY A 79 8.23 8.31 -6.22
CA GLY A 79 9.59 8.77 -5.95
C GLY A 79 9.66 9.86 -4.86
N GLY A 80 8.61 9.98 -4.03
CA GLY A 80 8.54 10.94 -2.93
C GLY A 80 7.13 11.47 -2.67
N GLY A 81 7.04 12.49 -1.83
CA GLY A 81 5.81 13.27 -1.61
C GLY A 81 5.28 13.26 -0.17
N SER A 82 5.98 12.62 0.76
CA SER A 82 5.62 12.60 2.16
C SER A 82 6.86 12.40 3.06
N GLU A 83 6.83 13.01 4.24
CA GLU A 83 7.87 12.92 5.28
C GLU A 83 7.21 12.85 6.68
N MET A 84 6.14 12.04 6.81
CA MET A 84 5.35 11.90 8.04
C MET A 84 6.14 11.34 9.22
N ILE A 85 7.17 10.52 9.01
CA ILE A 85 8.01 10.04 10.14
C ILE A 85 8.73 11.23 10.79
N ARG A 86 9.25 12.15 9.99
CA ARG A 86 10.03 13.31 10.47
C ARG A 86 9.14 14.45 10.94
N ASP A 87 8.16 14.81 10.10
CA ASP A 87 7.35 16.02 10.28
C ASP A 87 6.05 15.73 11.05
N GLY A 88 5.77 14.45 11.36
CA GLY A 88 4.49 13.99 11.88
C GLY A 88 3.38 14.12 10.84
N SER A 89 2.13 13.95 11.27
CA SER A 89 0.95 14.22 10.44
C SER A 89 0.68 15.72 10.26
N SER A 90 1.69 16.58 10.31
CA SER A 90 1.55 18.04 10.31
C SER A 90 0.98 18.52 8.96
N GLY A 91 -0.36 18.49 8.84
CA GLY A 91 -1.10 18.90 7.66
C GLY A 91 -2.39 18.12 7.41
N SER A 92 -3.21 18.62 6.46
CA SER A 92 -4.50 18.03 6.06
C SER A 92 -4.43 16.61 5.46
N THR A 93 -3.24 16.07 5.22
CA THR A 93 -3.03 14.83 4.47
C THR A 93 -3.58 13.60 5.16
N TRP A 94 -3.20 13.41 6.42
CA TRP A 94 -3.58 12.22 7.19
C TRP A 94 -5.10 12.15 7.38
N HIS A 95 -5.71 13.27 7.78
CA HIS A 95 -7.17 13.38 7.91
C HIS A 95 -7.91 13.14 6.58
N VAL A 96 -7.37 13.63 5.46
CA VAL A 96 -8.00 13.43 4.15
C VAL A 96 -7.97 11.95 3.73
N LEU A 97 -6.94 11.20 4.14
CA LEU A 97 -6.83 9.76 3.90
C LEU A 97 -7.78 8.98 4.81
N GLU A 98 -7.78 9.26 6.12
CA GLU A 98 -8.68 8.62 7.09
C GLU A 98 -10.16 8.84 6.73
N GLU A 99 -10.56 10.07 6.44
CA GLU A 99 -11.93 10.38 5.99
C GLU A 99 -12.25 9.64 4.68
N GLY A 100 -11.27 9.58 3.77
CA GLY A 100 -11.39 8.88 2.48
C GLY A 100 -11.73 7.41 2.64
N ILE A 101 -11.06 6.72 3.57
CA ILE A 101 -11.27 5.30 3.87
C ILE A 101 -12.67 5.07 4.43
N VAL A 102 -13.15 5.91 5.35
CA VAL A 102 -14.51 5.80 5.90
C VAL A 102 -15.57 5.91 4.79
N TYR A 103 -15.41 6.86 3.87
CA TYR A 103 -16.32 6.98 2.73
C TYR A 103 -16.20 5.80 1.76
N PHE A 104 -14.99 5.31 1.51
CA PHE A 104 -14.76 4.12 0.68
C PHE A 104 -15.48 2.89 1.26
N HIS A 105 -15.38 2.65 2.58
CA HIS A 105 -16.07 1.56 3.26
C HIS A 105 -17.59 1.72 3.18
N ALA A 106 -18.12 2.93 3.45
CA ALA A 106 -19.54 3.21 3.35
C ALA A 106 -20.09 2.99 1.92
N PHE A 107 -19.32 3.39 0.89
CA PHE A 107 -19.69 3.18 -0.51
C PHE A 107 -19.60 1.73 -0.95
N GLY A 108 -18.62 0.97 -0.45
CA GLY A 108 -18.47 -0.45 -0.74
C GLY A 108 -19.67 -1.26 -0.26
N GLN A 109 -20.20 -0.95 0.92
CA GLN A 109 -21.34 -1.66 1.51
C GLN A 109 -22.68 -1.25 0.88
N ILE A 110 -22.79 -0.01 0.38
CA ILE A 110 -24.03 0.51 -0.22
C ILE A 110 -23.74 1.16 -1.59
N PRO A 111 -23.37 0.37 -2.62
CA PRO A 111 -22.92 0.93 -3.90
C PRO A 111 -23.98 1.77 -4.61
N TRP A 112 -25.26 1.46 -4.40
CA TRP A 112 -26.36 2.25 -4.97
C TRP A 112 -26.48 3.63 -4.33
N ALA A 113 -26.17 3.77 -3.03
CA ALA A 113 -26.21 5.04 -2.31
C ALA A 113 -25.07 5.96 -2.74
N SER A 114 -23.95 5.41 -3.23
CA SER A 114 -22.82 6.20 -3.74
C SER A 114 -23.22 7.23 -4.81
N LEU A 115 -24.26 6.95 -5.61
CA LEU A 115 -24.81 7.87 -6.62
C LEU A 115 -25.39 9.15 -6.00
N TYR A 116 -25.92 9.03 -4.78
CA TYR A 116 -26.57 10.13 -4.05
C TYR A 116 -25.59 10.80 -3.09
N LEU A 117 -24.82 10.00 -2.35
CA LEU A 117 -23.85 10.48 -1.37
C LEU A 117 -22.74 11.33 -2.01
N ARG A 118 -22.36 11.05 -3.27
CA ARG A 118 -21.46 11.92 -4.03
C ARG A 118 -21.99 13.33 -4.28
N ARG A 119 -23.30 13.58 -4.11
CA ARG A 119 -23.89 14.92 -4.18
C ARG A 119 -23.80 15.68 -2.86
N ILE A 120 -23.42 15.03 -1.76
CA ILE A 120 -23.21 15.68 -0.48
C ILE A 120 -21.91 16.50 -0.56
N PRO A 121 -21.96 17.83 -0.35
CA PRO A 121 -20.79 18.69 -0.55
C PRO A 121 -19.57 18.33 0.30
N ALA A 122 -19.75 17.78 1.51
CA ALA A 122 -18.64 17.31 2.34
C ALA A 122 -17.89 16.15 1.67
N ILE A 123 -18.62 15.11 1.27
CA ILE A 123 -18.06 13.89 0.67
C ILE A 123 -17.44 14.18 -0.70
N ALA A 124 -18.11 15.03 -1.50
CA ALA A 124 -17.58 15.50 -2.78
C ALA A 124 -16.25 16.24 -2.60
N ARG A 125 -16.15 17.14 -1.60
CA ARG A 125 -14.92 17.88 -1.31
C ARG A 125 -13.78 16.95 -0.86
N THR A 126 -14.03 15.99 0.03
CA THR A 126 -12.99 15.02 0.46
C THR A 126 -12.51 14.18 -0.71
N THR A 127 -13.43 13.65 -1.54
CA THR A 127 -13.07 12.88 -2.74
C THR A 127 -12.26 13.73 -3.74
N GLN A 128 -12.66 14.99 -3.95
CA GLN A 128 -11.93 15.92 -4.83
C GLN A 128 -10.53 16.23 -4.29
N ARG A 129 -10.35 16.41 -2.98
CA ARG A 129 -9.05 16.63 -2.34
C ARG A 129 -8.12 15.42 -2.52
N LEU A 130 -8.62 14.21 -2.33
CA LEU A 130 -7.86 12.97 -2.56
C LEU A 130 -7.38 12.87 -4.02
N VAL A 131 -8.30 13.06 -4.97
CA VAL A 131 -7.97 13.02 -6.40
C VAL A 131 -6.99 14.13 -6.78
N ALA A 132 -7.19 15.35 -6.27
CA ALA A 132 -6.30 16.49 -6.53
C ALA A 132 -4.90 16.24 -5.97
N ARG A 133 -4.79 15.67 -4.77
CA ARG A 133 -3.51 15.30 -4.17
C ARG A 133 -2.79 14.24 -4.98
N GLY A 134 -3.48 13.15 -5.34
CA GLY A 134 -2.91 12.08 -6.16
C GLY A 134 -2.42 12.59 -7.53
N ARG A 135 -3.21 13.46 -8.18
CA ARG A 135 -2.78 14.15 -9.41
C ARG A 135 -1.56 15.05 -9.18
N GLY A 136 -1.53 15.80 -8.07
CA GLY A 136 -0.42 16.67 -7.72
C GLY A 136 0.90 15.90 -7.59
N LEU A 137 0.88 14.78 -6.86
CA LEU A 137 2.03 13.90 -6.70
C LEU A 137 2.50 13.32 -8.04
N ALA A 138 1.57 12.85 -8.88
CA ALA A 138 1.90 12.33 -10.20
C ALA A 138 2.50 13.40 -11.13
N ILE A 139 1.95 14.62 -11.14
CA ILE A 139 2.47 15.73 -11.94
C ILE A 139 3.86 16.13 -11.46
N GLN A 140 4.05 16.27 -10.14
CA GLN A 140 5.35 16.57 -9.56
C GLN A 140 6.39 15.51 -9.95
N ARG A 141 6.00 14.23 -9.89
CA ARG A 141 6.86 13.13 -10.27
C ARG A 141 7.24 13.15 -11.76
N VAL A 142 6.30 13.44 -12.66
CA VAL A 142 6.60 13.59 -14.09
C VAL A 142 7.54 14.77 -14.34
N ASN A 143 7.30 15.92 -13.68
CA ASN A 143 8.14 17.11 -13.84
C ASN A 143 9.57 16.91 -13.32
N ASN A 144 9.73 16.15 -12.24
CA ASN A 144 11.04 15.83 -11.68
C ASN A 144 11.81 14.78 -12.52
N GLY A 145 11.13 14.08 -13.42
CA GLY A 145 11.67 12.96 -14.16
C GLY A 145 11.86 11.70 -13.32
N SER A 146 12.28 10.61 -13.97
CA SER A 146 12.47 9.30 -13.34
C SER A 146 13.87 9.13 -12.80
N LEU A 147 14.03 9.51 -11.53
CA LEU A 147 15.28 9.30 -10.78
C LEU A 147 15.47 7.84 -10.34
N SER A 148 14.38 7.06 -10.29
CA SER A 148 14.40 5.63 -9.95
C SER A 148 13.30 4.88 -10.71
N ARG A 149 13.40 3.55 -10.73
CA ARG A 149 12.39 2.63 -11.31
C ARG A 149 11.26 2.37 -10.31
N ASP A 150 10.60 3.43 -9.86
CA ASP A 150 9.42 3.34 -8.98
C ASP A 150 8.22 2.71 -9.69
N LEU A 151 7.11 2.48 -8.99
CA LEU A 151 5.91 1.89 -9.58
C LEU A 151 5.35 2.76 -10.71
N PHE A 152 5.40 4.10 -10.58
CA PHE A 152 4.89 5.00 -11.62
C PHE A 152 5.66 4.87 -12.93
N TYR A 153 6.98 4.65 -12.89
CA TYR A 153 7.81 4.36 -14.07
C TYR A 153 7.23 3.23 -14.92
N TYR A 154 6.85 2.10 -14.29
CA TYR A 154 6.23 0.97 -15.00
C TYR A 154 4.81 1.28 -15.45
N LEU A 155 3.99 1.91 -14.60
CA LEU A 155 2.60 2.25 -14.93
C LEU A 155 2.50 3.27 -16.08
N ASN A 156 3.47 4.16 -16.19
CA ASN A 156 3.57 5.20 -17.21
C ASN A 156 4.26 4.71 -18.50
N ASN A 157 4.62 3.41 -18.57
CA ASN A 157 5.27 2.78 -19.71
C ASN A 157 6.62 3.43 -20.08
N GLU A 158 7.38 3.90 -19.09
CA GLU A 158 8.69 4.52 -19.32
C GLU A 158 9.79 3.49 -19.61
N ASP A 159 9.51 2.22 -19.35
CA ASP A 159 10.31 1.08 -19.81
C ASP A 159 10.09 0.74 -21.29
N GLY A 160 9.10 1.36 -21.94
CA GLY A 160 8.76 1.13 -23.35
C GLY A 160 8.26 -0.30 -23.65
N ALA A 161 7.84 -1.04 -22.62
CA ALA A 161 7.47 -2.45 -22.75
C ALA A 161 6.09 -2.66 -23.39
N GLU A 162 5.17 -1.69 -23.26
CA GLU A 162 3.88 -1.71 -23.94
C GLU A 162 3.92 -0.90 -25.24
N THR A 163 3.22 -1.40 -26.26
CA THR A 163 3.08 -0.73 -27.57
C THR A 163 2.31 0.59 -27.50
N VAL A 164 1.42 0.72 -26.51
CA VAL A 164 0.58 1.90 -26.31
C VAL A 164 0.72 2.35 -24.87
N THR A 165 1.19 3.58 -24.69
CA THR A 165 1.26 4.21 -23.37
C THR A 165 -0.14 4.41 -22.80
N PRO A 166 -0.41 3.97 -21.55
CA PRO A 166 -1.70 4.19 -20.90
C PRO A 166 -2.04 5.68 -20.78
N PRO A 167 -3.33 6.06 -20.80
CA PRO A 167 -3.74 7.43 -20.54
C PRO A 167 -3.22 7.91 -19.18
N PHE A 168 -2.69 9.13 -19.09
CA PHE A 168 -2.13 9.66 -17.84
C PHE A 168 -3.10 9.58 -16.65
N ALA A 169 -4.40 9.81 -16.89
CA ALA A 169 -5.41 9.68 -15.85
C ALA A 169 -5.57 8.24 -15.31
N GLU A 170 -5.36 7.23 -16.15
CA GLU A 170 -5.31 5.81 -15.76
C GLU A 170 -4.07 5.55 -14.89
N THR A 171 -2.90 6.04 -15.30
CA THR A 171 -1.64 5.92 -14.55
C THR A 171 -1.76 6.55 -13.17
N VAL A 172 -2.27 7.80 -13.08
CA VAL A 172 -2.53 8.49 -11.81
C VAL A 172 -3.48 7.68 -10.94
N SER A 173 -4.58 7.17 -11.50
CA SER A 173 -5.56 6.39 -10.75
C SER A 173 -4.95 5.10 -10.19
N ASN A 174 -4.02 4.47 -10.90
CA ASN A 174 -3.33 3.26 -10.47
C ASN A 174 -2.25 3.56 -9.41
N GLY A 175 -1.52 4.69 -9.52
CA GLY A 175 -0.60 5.12 -8.48
C GLY A 175 -1.33 5.45 -7.15
N VAL A 176 -2.46 6.16 -7.23
CA VAL A 176 -3.29 6.43 -6.05
C VAL A 176 -3.86 5.13 -5.45
N LEU A 177 -4.28 4.18 -6.31
CA LEU A 177 -4.69 2.86 -5.85
C LEU A 177 -3.56 2.16 -5.08
N ALA A 178 -2.34 2.15 -5.61
CA ALA A 178 -1.19 1.52 -4.97
C ALA A 178 -0.93 2.11 -3.58
N MET A 179 -0.85 3.45 -3.50
CA MET A 179 -0.64 4.17 -2.25
C MET A 179 -1.69 3.80 -1.20
N ILE A 180 -2.99 3.90 -1.54
CA ILE A 180 -4.07 3.61 -0.58
C ILE A 180 -4.07 2.13 -0.18
N ALA A 181 -4.10 1.22 -1.16
CA ALA A 181 -4.22 -0.21 -0.91
C ALA A 181 -3.01 -0.79 -0.18
N GLY A 182 -1.80 -0.30 -0.49
CA GLY A 182 -0.58 -0.73 0.17
C GLY A 182 -0.38 -0.12 1.55
N SER A 183 -0.91 1.10 1.80
CA SER A 183 -0.65 1.78 3.06
C SER A 183 -1.43 1.19 4.22
N ASP A 184 -2.76 1.25 4.12
CA ASP A 184 -3.64 0.86 5.23
C ASP A 184 -3.49 -0.63 5.59
N THR A 185 -3.38 -1.48 4.56
CA THR A 185 -3.24 -2.92 4.78
C THR A 185 -1.94 -3.29 5.49
N THR A 186 -0.81 -2.73 5.05
CA THR A 186 0.50 -3.04 5.65
C THR A 186 0.63 -2.43 7.04
N THR A 187 0.10 -1.23 7.28
CA THR A 187 0.03 -0.65 8.62
C THR A 187 -0.74 -1.54 9.59
N SER A 188 -1.89 -2.10 9.16
CA SER A 188 -2.65 -3.05 9.98
C SER A 188 -1.87 -4.33 10.26
N VAL A 189 -1.14 -4.87 9.27
CA VAL A 189 -0.28 -6.06 9.48
C VAL A 189 0.83 -5.76 10.49
N LEU A 190 1.55 -4.65 10.33
CA LEU A 190 2.65 -4.31 11.24
C LEU A 190 2.14 -4.09 12.67
N SER A 191 1.02 -3.38 12.82
CA SER A 191 0.42 -3.13 14.13
C SER A 191 0.04 -4.41 14.85
N THR A 192 -0.62 -5.33 14.14
CA THR A 192 -1.04 -6.63 14.70
C THR A 192 0.13 -7.57 14.95
N LEU A 193 1.11 -7.61 14.04
CA LEU A 193 2.34 -8.39 14.19
C LEU A 193 3.14 -7.97 15.42
N PHE A 194 3.40 -6.67 15.59
CA PHE A 194 4.13 -6.18 16.77
C PHE A 194 3.32 -6.34 18.05
N TYR A 195 2.00 -6.17 18.02
CA TYR A 195 1.15 -6.48 19.17
C TYR A 195 1.32 -7.94 19.63
N LEU A 196 1.25 -8.90 18.70
CA LEU A 196 1.43 -10.32 19.01
C LEU A 196 2.83 -10.65 19.52
N ILE A 197 3.87 -10.07 18.90
CA ILE A 197 5.27 -10.25 19.34
C ILE A 197 5.47 -9.70 20.75
N LEU A 198 4.94 -8.50 21.06
CA LEU A 198 5.12 -7.85 22.36
C LEU A 198 4.25 -8.47 23.46
N ALA A 199 3.12 -9.08 23.10
CA ALA A 199 2.24 -9.77 24.04
C ALA A 199 2.80 -11.12 24.52
N ASP A 200 3.68 -11.75 23.74
CA ASP A 200 4.31 -13.03 24.10
C ASP A 200 5.84 -12.89 24.18
N ARG A 201 6.36 -12.87 25.41
CA ARG A 201 7.79 -12.74 25.69
C ARG A 201 8.62 -13.86 25.06
N ALA A 202 8.10 -15.08 25.00
CA ALA A 202 8.84 -16.22 24.43
C ALA A 202 8.96 -16.09 22.90
N VAL A 203 7.91 -15.57 22.24
CA VAL A 203 7.97 -15.24 20.81
C VAL A 203 8.96 -14.11 20.55
N TYR A 204 8.92 -13.03 21.34
CA TYR A 204 9.85 -11.91 21.25
C TYR A 204 11.31 -12.38 21.35
N GLU A 205 11.66 -13.09 22.42
CA GLU A 205 13.04 -13.52 22.68
C GLU A 205 13.56 -14.49 21.61
N ARG A 206 12.70 -15.40 21.15
CA ARG A 206 13.06 -16.34 20.09
C ARG A 206 13.27 -15.63 18.75
N LEU A 207 12.43 -14.65 18.42
CA LEU A 207 12.57 -13.87 17.18
C LEU A 207 13.83 -13.02 17.23
N GLN A 208 14.08 -12.33 18.34
CA GLN A 208 15.30 -11.57 18.55
C GLN A 208 16.54 -12.45 18.42
N ALA A 209 16.55 -13.64 19.04
CA ALA A 209 17.67 -14.57 18.93
C ALA A 209 17.91 -15.08 17.48
N GLU A 210 16.85 -15.23 16.67
CA GLU A 210 17.01 -15.53 15.25
C GLU A 210 17.60 -14.34 14.50
N VAL A 211 17.09 -13.12 14.70
CA VAL A 211 17.62 -11.90 14.08
C VAL A 211 19.11 -11.72 14.42
N ASP A 212 19.47 -11.78 15.70
CA ASP A 212 20.85 -11.59 16.18
C ASP A 212 21.81 -12.66 15.62
N ARG A 213 21.30 -13.86 15.31
CA ARG A 213 22.10 -14.94 14.68
C ARG A 213 22.44 -14.64 13.23
N TYR A 214 21.52 -14.06 12.47
CA TYR A 214 21.75 -13.70 11.06
C TYR A 214 22.45 -12.35 10.92
N PHE A 215 22.30 -11.46 11.90
CA PHE A 215 22.87 -10.12 11.91
C PHE A 215 23.68 -9.88 13.21
N PRO A 216 24.87 -10.48 13.34
CA PRO A 216 25.75 -10.22 14.47
C PRO A 216 26.22 -8.75 14.52
N LEU A 217 26.75 -8.33 15.66
CA LEU A 217 27.18 -6.95 15.89
C LEU A 217 28.12 -6.45 14.77
N GLY A 218 27.71 -5.38 14.09
CA GLY A 218 28.45 -4.76 12.99
C GLY A 218 27.97 -5.12 11.60
N GLU A 219 27.09 -6.12 11.45
CA GLU A 219 26.33 -6.35 10.21
C GLU A 219 25.15 -5.37 10.13
N ASP A 220 24.73 -5.05 8.91
CA ASP A 220 23.57 -4.22 8.65
C ASP A 220 22.27 -5.06 8.74
N PRO A 221 21.42 -4.87 9.76
CA PRO A 221 20.16 -5.61 9.91
C PRO A 221 19.11 -5.24 8.84
N LEU A 222 19.38 -4.24 8.00
CA LEU A 222 18.51 -3.83 6.90
C LEU A 222 18.84 -4.55 5.58
N ASP A 223 19.93 -5.34 5.55
CA ASP A 223 20.29 -6.15 4.39
C ASP A 223 19.33 -7.34 4.25
N THR A 224 18.60 -7.37 3.13
CA THR A 224 17.55 -8.35 2.87
C THR A 224 18.10 -9.75 2.54
N LYS A 225 19.42 -9.90 2.33
CA LYS A 225 20.08 -11.16 1.91
C LYS A 225 19.68 -12.37 2.74
N HIS A 226 19.36 -12.17 4.03
CA HIS A 226 19.06 -13.25 4.96
C HIS A 226 17.56 -13.48 5.20
N HIS A 227 16.68 -12.54 4.85
CA HIS A 227 15.25 -12.60 5.21
C HIS A 227 14.54 -13.86 4.71
N ALA A 228 14.86 -14.32 3.50
CA ALA A 228 14.30 -15.56 2.95
C ALA A 228 14.76 -16.82 3.70
N SER A 229 15.86 -16.74 4.43
CA SER A 229 16.46 -17.84 5.19
C SER A 229 16.12 -17.82 6.67
N MET A 230 15.26 -16.90 7.14
CA MET A 230 14.86 -16.76 8.55
C MET A 230 13.49 -17.42 8.79
N PRO A 231 13.43 -18.73 9.09
CA PRO A 231 12.18 -19.46 9.13
C PRO A 231 11.24 -18.97 10.24
N PHE A 232 11.75 -18.54 11.41
CA PHE A 232 10.89 -18.12 12.49
C PHE A 232 10.28 -16.74 12.24
N LEU A 233 11.03 -15.78 11.69
CA LEU A 233 10.51 -14.50 11.19
C LEU A 233 9.36 -14.73 10.20
N ASN A 234 9.58 -15.59 9.19
CA ASN A 234 8.55 -15.92 8.21
C ASN A 234 7.34 -16.60 8.87
N ALA A 235 7.54 -17.47 9.86
CA ALA A 235 6.45 -18.09 10.61
C ALA A 235 5.63 -17.06 11.40
N VAL A 236 6.28 -16.11 12.07
CA VAL A 236 5.62 -15.04 12.83
C VAL A 236 4.78 -14.15 11.90
N ILE A 237 5.31 -13.77 10.74
CA ILE A 237 4.57 -12.99 9.72
C ILE A 237 3.34 -13.76 9.25
N ASN A 238 3.52 -15.03 8.84
CA ASN A 238 2.43 -15.85 8.32
C ASN A 238 1.37 -16.14 9.38
N GLU A 239 1.75 -16.38 10.63
CA GLU A 239 0.82 -16.63 11.73
C GLU A 239 0.02 -15.39 12.10
N SER A 240 0.67 -14.21 12.08
CA SER A 240 -0.03 -12.93 12.29
C SER A 240 -1.10 -12.72 11.22
N LEU A 241 -0.77 -12.97 9.94
CA LEU A 241 -1.72 -12.89 8.81
C LEU A 241 -2.83 -13.95 8.89
N ARG A 242 -2.55 -15.12 9.46
CA ARG A 242 -3.54 -16.19 9.66
C ARG A 242 -4.55 -15.84 10.75
N LEU A 243 -4.08 -15.27 11.86
CA LEU A 243 -4.92 -14.89 13.01
C LEU A 243 -5.69 -13.59 12.75
N TYR A 244 -5.04 -12.61 12.11
CA TYR A 244 -5.61 -11.29 11.81
C TYR A 244 -5.53 -10.99 10.31
N PRO A 245 -6.36 -11.65 9.48
CA PRO A 245 -6.41 -11.36 8.06
C PRO A 245 -6.94 -9.94 7.83
N VAL A 246 -6.14 -9.10 7.16
CA VAL A 246 -6.46 -7.67 6.92
C VAL A 246 -7.71 -7.49 6.06
N VAL A 247 -7.94 -8.43 5.14
CA VAL A 247 -9.11 -8.46 4.25
C VAL A 247 -9.88 -9.75 4.52
N ALA A 248 -10.58 -9.80 5.65
CA ALA A 248 -11.24 -11.01 6.15
C ALA A 248 -12.39 -11.51 5.24
N ASP A 249 -13.02 -10.60 4.49
CA ASP A 249 -14.11 -10.91 3.54
C ASP A 249 -13.61 -11.35 2.15
N GLY A 250 -12.31 -11.19 1.88
CA GLY A 250 -11.73 -11.45 0.57
C GLY A 250 -12.35 -10.62 -0.54
N SER A 251 -12.17 -11.05 -1.79
CA SER A 251 -12.78 -10.37 -2.95
C SER A 251 -14.10 -11.02 -3.32
N GLN A 252 -15.20 -10.27 -3.23
CA GLN A 252 -16.52 -10.71 -3.66
C GLN A 252 -16.53 -11.20 -5.11
N ARG A 253 -17.29 -12.26 -5.38
CA ARG A 253 -17.44 -12.87 -6.71
C ARG A 253 -18.86 -12.72 -7.19
N ARG A 254 -19.01 -12.46 -8.48
CA ARG A 254 -20.32 -12.37 -9.13
C ARG A 254 -20.41 -13.36 -10.27
N VAL A 255 -21.50 -14.12 -10.32
CA VAL A 255 -21.82 -14.94 -11.48
C VAL A 255 -22.15 -14.03 -12.67
N PRO A 256 -21.47 -14.18 -13.82
CA PRO A 256 -21.80 -13.43 -15.02
C PRO A 256 -23.26 -13.64 -15.42
N LYS A 257 -23.94 -12.55 -15.81
CA LYS A 257 -25.33 -12.65 -16.29
C LYS A 257 -25.39 -13.60 -17.49
N GLY A 258 -26.30 -14.57 -17.46
CA GLY A 258 -26.51 -15.51 -18.56
C GLY A 258 -25.55 -16.70 -18.60
N SER A 259 -24.63 -16.86 -17.65
CA SER A 259 -23.73 -18.03 -17.63
C SER A 259 -24.37 -19.33 -17.10
N GLY A 260 -25.61 -19.26 -16.59
CA GLY A 260 -26.29 -20.39 -15.95
C GLY A 260 -25.74 -20.74 -14.55
N GLY A 261 -24.67 -20.08 -14.10
CA GLY A 261 -24.14 -20.25 -12.75
C GLY A 261 -25.10 -19.76 -11.66
N ARG A 262 -24.94 -20.27 -10.45
CA ARG A 262 -25.65 -19.81 -9.26
C ARG A 262 -24.62 -19.43 -8.20
N ALA A 263 -24.81 -18.31 -7.52
CA ALA A 263 -23.99 -17.92 -6.38
C ALA A 263 -24.61 -18.50 -5.10
N ALA A 264 -23.79 -19.01 -4.20
CA ALA A 264 -24.17 -19.36 -2.84
C ALA A 264 -23.28 -18.55 -1.88
N GLY A 265 -23.90 -17.84 -0.93
CA GLY A 265 -23.23 -16.82 -0.12
C GLY A 265 -23.41 -15.40 -0.65
N SER A 266 -22.96 -14.41 0.13
CA SER A 266 -23.00 -12.97 -0.17
C SER A 266 -21.96 -12.54 -1.20
#